data_AF-A0A9E1P3H8-F1
#
_entry.id   AF-A0A9E1P3H8-F1
#
_cell.length_a   1.000
_cell.length_b   1.000
_cell.length_c   1.000
_cell.angle_alpha   90.00
_cell.angle_beta   90.00
_cell.angle_gamma   90.00
#
_symmetry.space_group_name_H-M   'P 1'
#
loop_
_entity.id
_entity.type
_entity.pdbx_description
1 polymer ?
#
loop_
_entity_poly.entity_id
_entity_poly.type
_entity_poly.pdbx_seq_one_letter_code
_entity_poly.pdbx_strand_id
1 'polypeptide(L)' 'MRITIKERQAIIQTILSIDSNALIYLYGSRCNPNKKGGDIDIAILSSKIDRSAKSRIRLRLFDLIGEQKIDIISGDLLA' A
#
# COMPACT_ATOMS: atom_id res chain seq x y z
N MET A 1 -4.06 14.68 -0.04
CA MET A 1 -4.14 13.25 -0.42
C MET A 1 -5.60 12.84 -0.49
N ARG A 2 -5.94 11.92 -1.40
CA ARG A 2 -7.29 11.37 -1.62
C ARG A 2 -7.42 9.94 -1.06
N ILE A 3 -6.88 9.71 0.13
CA ILE A 3 -7.09 8.50 0.92
C ILE A 3 -7.61 8.92 2.29
N THR A 4 -8.51 8.14 2.87
CA THR A 4 -9.06 8.40 4.20
C THR A 4 -8.05 8.04 5.28
N ILE A 5 -8.28 8.54 6.49
CA ILE A 5 -7.47 8.18 7.65
C ILE A 5 -7.53 6.67 7.90
N LYS A 6 -8.71 6.05 7.76
CA LYS A 6 -8.92 4.60 7.92
C LYS A 6 -8.09 3.81 6.91
N GLU A 7 -8.14 4.17 5.63
CA GLU A 7 -7.35 3.52 4.57
C GLU A 7 -5.85 3.64 4.83
N ARG A 8 -5.38 4.85 5.17
CA ARG A 8 -3.97 5.09 5.49
C ARG A 8 -3.50 4.21 6.65
N GLN A 9 -4.28 4.15 7.72
CA GLN A 9 -3.95 3.33 8.89
C GLN A 9 -3.94 1.85 8.56
N ALA A 10 -4.96 1.34 7.85
CA ALA A 10 -5.04 -0.05 7.43
C ALA A 10 -3.83 -0.45 6.56
N ILE A 11 -3.46 0.39 5.60
CA ILE A 11 -2.27 0.20 4.74
C ILE A 11 -1.00 0.11 5.59
N ILE A 12 -0.74 1.10 6.42
CA ILE A 12 0.48 1.17 7.23
C ILE A 12 0.57 -0.04 8.17
N GLN A 13 -0.49 -0.31 8.93
CA GLN A 13 -0.49 -1.42 9.90
C GLN A 13 -0.34 -2.78 9.22
N THR A 14 -1.02 -3.00 8.10
CA THR A 14 -0.93 -4.28 7.36
C THR A 14 0.49 -4.52 6.85
N ILE A 15 1.12 -3.52 6.23
CA ILE A 15 2.48 -3.67 5.70
C ILE A 15 3.51 -3.83 6.82
N LEU A 16 3.43 -2.98 7.86
CA LEU A 16 4.36 -3.04 9.00
C LEU A 16 4.21 -4.30 9.86
N SER A 17 3.05 -4.98 9.80
CA SER A 17 2.88 -6.29 10.45
C SER A 17 3.70 -7.41 9.78
N ILE A 18 4.09 -7.23 8.52
CA ILE A 18 4.92 -8.18 7.78
C ILE A 18 6.40 -7.77 7.90
N ASP A 19 6.68 -6.48 7.77
CA ASP A 19 8.03 -5.94 7.99
C ASP A 19 7.97 -4.58 8.66
N SER A 20 8.34 -4.53 9.94
CA SER A 20 8.30 -3.31 10.76
C SER A 20 9.21 -2.19 10.26
N ASN A 21 10.16 -2.52 9.37
CA ASN A 21 11.12 -1.56 8.80
C ASN A 21 10.78 -1.15 7.35
N ALA A 22 9.65 -1.62 6.80
CA ALA A 22 9.26 -1.28 5.43
C ALA A 22 9.02 0.22 5.28
N LEU A 23 9.58 0.81 4.21
CA LEU A 23 9.26 2.18 3.81
C LEU A 23 8.06 2.15 2.87
N ILE A 24 7.03 2.94 3.18
CA ILE A 24 5.74 2.91 2.49
C ILE A 24 5.49 4.27 1.87
N TYR A 25 5.34 4.31 0.55
CA TYR A 25 5.08 5.53 -0.20
C TYR A 25 3.75 5.41 -0.93
N LEU A 26 2.88 6.39 -0.70
CA LEU A 26 1.77 6.66 -1.60
C LEU A 26 2.33 7.43 -2.81
N TYR A 27 2.04 6.97 -4.02
CA TYR A 27 2.38 7.70 -5.23
C TYR A 27 1.17 7.84 -6.15
N GLY A 28 1.39 8.33 -7.37
CA GLY A 28 0.34 8.39 -8.38
C GLY A 28 -0.77 9.39 -8.09
N SER A 29 -1.96 9.09 -8.60
CA SER A 29 -3.07 10.05 -8.71
C SER A 29 -3.63 10.50 -7.34
N ARG A 30 -3.62 9.60 -6.35
CA ARG A 30 -4.19 9.82 -5.01
C ARG A 30 -3.36 10.78 -4.14
N CYS A 31 -2.16 11.16 -4.56
CA CYS A 31 -1.39 12.21 -3.89
C CYS A 31 -2.04 13.59 -4.05
N ASN A 32 -2.65 13.88 -5.21
CA ASN A 32 -3.17 15.20 -5.56
C ASN A 32 -4.68 15.30 -5.28
N PRO A 33 -5.14 16.23 -4.42
CA PRO A 33 -6.56 16.40 -4.11
C PRO A 33 -7.43 16.77 -5.32
N ASN A 34 -6.86 17.40 -6.35
CA ASN A 34 -7.57 17.96 -7.50
C ASN A 34 -7.70 16.99 -8.69
N LYS A 35 -7.06 15.81 -8.64
CA LYS A 35 -7.18 14.79 -9.69
C LYS A 35 -8.44 13.93 -9.50
N LYS A 36 -9.00 13.41 -10.61
CA LYS A 36 -10.15 12.47 -10.63
C LYS A 36 -9.68 11.02 -10.81
N GLY A 37 -10.50 10.06 -10.37
CA GLY A 37 -10.30 8.61 -10.56
C GLY A 37 -9.22 7.95 -9.68
N GLY A 38 -8.91 6.70 -10.06
CA GLY A 38 -7.64 6.02 -9.81
C GLY A 38 -7.59 4.94 -8.73
N ASP A 39 -6.59 4.08 -8.90
CA ASP A 39 -6.14 3.06 -7.95
C ASP A 39 -5.37 3.75 -6.79
N ILE A 40 -5.22 3.05 -5.66
CA ILE A 40 -4.29 3.45 -4.61
C ILE A 40 -2.93 2.83 -4.96
N ASP A 41 -2.03 3.64 -5.52
CA ASP A 41 -0.71 3.21 -5.91
C ASP A 41 0.26 3.26 -4.71
N ILE A 42 0.79 2.11 -4.29
CA ILE A 42 1.67 1.96 -3.13
C ILE A 42 3.01 1.37 -3.54
N ALA A 43 4.10 2.07 -3.20
CA ALA A 43 5.45 1.57 -3.34
C ALA A 43 5.99 1.17 -1.97
N ILE A 44 6.54 -0.04 -1.89
CA ILE A 44 7.08 -0.59 -0.64
C ILE A 44 8.56 -0.92 -0.86
N LEU A 45 9.44 -0.29 -0.07
CA LEU A 45 10.84 -0.68 -0.01
C LEU A 45 11.03 -1.63 1.17
N SER A 46 11.24 -2.91 0.86
CA SER A 46 11.45 -3.99 1.83
C SER A 46 11.90 -5.26 1.12
N SER A 47 12.93 -5.91 1.68
CA SER A 47 13.40 -7.22 1.25
C SER A 47 12.47 -8.38 1.63
N LYS A 48 11.47 -8.14 2.49
CA LYS A 48 10.51 -9.15 2.98
C LYS A 48 9.17 -9.15 2.23
N ILE A 49 8.93 -8.16 1.36
CA ILE A 49 7.67 -8.02 0.63
C ILE A 49 7.79 -8.60 -0.78
N ASP A 50 7.69 -9.93 -0.84
CA ASP A 50 7.66 -10.71 -2.07
C ASP A 50 6.24 -10.75 -2.71
N ARG A 51 6.09 -11.51 -3.79
CA ARG A 51 4.79 -11.67 -4.48
C ARG A 51 3.72 -12.26 -3.55
N SER A 52 4.08 -13.20 -2.69
CA SER A 52 3.16 -13.85 -1.74
C SER A 52 2.68 -12.87 -0.67
N ALA A 53 3.60 -12.10 -0.09
CA ALA A 53 3.30 -11.02 0.85
C ALA A 53 2.37 -9.98 0.24
N LYS A 54 2.61 -9.56 -1.02
CA LYS A 54 1.70 -8.64 -1.72
C LYS A 54 0.28 -9.18 -1.83
N SER A 55 0.10 -10.47 -2.12
CA SER A 55 -1.23 -11.09 -2.13
C SER A 55 -1.90 -11.08 -0.75
N ARG A 56 -1.15 -11.40 0.31
CA ARG A 56 -1.67 -11.32 1.69
C ARG A 56 -2.05 -9.89 2.09
N ILE A 57 -1.24 -8.90 1.70
CA ILE A 57 -1.55 -7.49 1.94
C ILE A 57 -2.87 -7.12 1.25
N ARG A 58 -3.05 -7.45 -0.03
CA ARG A 58 -4.30 -7.13 -0.75
C ARG A 58 -5.52 -7.75 -0.09
N LEU A 59 -5.46 -9.03 0.27
CA LEU A 59 -6.56 -9.72 0.97
C LEU A 59 -6.86 -9.04 2.31
N ARG A 60 -5.84 -8.77 3.12
CA ARG A 60 -6.04 -8.14 4.43
C ARG A 60 -6.62 -6.73 4.32
N LEU A 61 -6.19 -5.96 3.32
CA LEU A 61 -6.77 -4.64 3.05
C LEU A 61 -8.22 -4.75 2.58
N PHE A 62 -8.53 -5.72 1.72
CA PHE A 62 -9.93 -5.99 1.34
C PHE A 62 -10.81 -6.23 2.57
N ASP A 63 -10.36 -7.04 3.52
CA ASP A 63 -11.11 -7.31 4.75
C ASP A 63 -11.31 -6.06 5.63
N LEU A 64 -10.32 -5.16 5.69
CA LEU A 64 -10.32 -4.01 6.61
C LEU A 64 -11.07 -2.79 6.06
N ILE A 65 -10.95 -2.55 4.75
CA ILE A 65 -11.41 -1.32 4.08
C ILE A 65 -12.28 -1.59 2.85
N GLY A 66 -12.69 -2.84 2.64
CA GLY A 66 -13.56 -3.25 1.54
C GLY A 66 -12.84 -3.28 0.20
N GLU A 67 -13.63 -3.35 -0.88
CA GLU A 67 -13.09 -3.32 -2.23
C GLU A 67 -12.39 -1.99 -2.52
N GLN A 68 -11.07 -2.04 -2.58
CA GLN A 68 -10.20 -0.95 -3.01
C GLN A 68 -9.30 -1.47 -4.12
N LYS A 69 -9.22 -0.73 -5.23
CA LYS A 69 -8.27 -1.04 -6.29
C LYS A 69 -6.89 -0.54 -5.86
N ILE A 70 -6.07 -1.43 -5.31
CA ILE A 70 -4.75 -1.11 -4.77
C ILE A 70 -3.67 -1.77 -5.64
N ASP A 71 -2.81 -0.96 -6.24
CA ASP A 71 -1.61 -1.45 -6.92
C ASP A 71 -0.41 -1.39 -5.97
N ILE A 72 0.38 -2.47 -5.97
CA ILE A 72 1.52 -2.62 -5.06
C ILE A 72 2.74 -3.01 -5.87
N ILE A 73 3.69 -2.08 -5.92
CA ILE A 73 5.07 -2.36 -6.33
C ILE A 73 5.94 -2.52 -5.09
N SER A 74 6.88 -3.46 -5.16
CA SER A 74 7.84 -3.69 -4.08
C SER A 74 9.22 -3.90 -4.67
N GLY A 75 10.23 -3.41 -3.96
CA GLY A 75 11.64 -3.55 -4.33
C GLY A 75 12.54 -3.44 -3.11
N ASP A 76 13.80 -3.80 -3.30
CA ASP A 76 14.86 -3.60 -2.32
C ASP A 76 15.74 -2.42 -2.77
N LEU A 77 16.21 -1.61 -1.81
CA LEU A 77 17.19 -0.55 -2.06
C LEU A 77 18.60 -1.12 -2.29
N LEU A 78 18.84 -2.38 -1.95
CA LEU A 78 20.13 -3.08 -2.07
C LEU A 78 20.24 -3.95 -3.33
N ALA A 79 19.32 -3.80 -4.30
CA ALA A 79 19.35 -4.52 -5.58
C ALA A 79 20.30 -3.89 -6.61
#